data_AF-A0A839GU87-F1
#
_entry.id   AF-A0A839GU87-F1
#
_cell.length_a   1.000
_cell.length_b   1.000
_cell.length_c   1.000
_cell.angle_alpha   90.00
_cell.angle_beta   90.00
_cell.angle_gamma   90.00
#
_symmetry.space_group_name_H-M   'P 1'
#
loop_
_entity.id
_entity.type
_entity.pdbx_description
1 polymer ?
#
loop_
_entity_poly.entity_id
_entity_poly.type
_entity_poly.pdbx_seq_one_letter_code
_entity_poly.pdbx_strand_id
1 'polypeptide(L)'
;MTAYFLNTHVLVVILFLVLFVLKAILLFLNKHDRLNKIRASTLMLDLVFGVLILVTGAYLIGYRAFYGSGTLPTWLLAKVVLVLAAIPVGIVGLKRHSKVLTALGLLLFLYVYGVAETKSLKMRPDTEEEATALPDRQAQTAAIAQPQAKHPILSQMQGTQLENTKAIYTQLCATCHGEDGQKGASGAVGLQQSSLSQADRKAVIANGRGLMPGFSATLTEQEIEALALYTTLLKK
;
A
#
# COMPACT_ATOMS: atom_id res chain seq x y z
N MET A 1 -0.20 -10.94 -12.64
CA MET A 1 0.86 -10.33 -13.48
C MET A 1 1.40 -9.01 -12.90
N THR A 2 0.56 -8.16 -12.31
CA THR A 2 0.95 -6.87 -11.71
C THR A 2 1.94 -6.96 -10.55
N ALA A 3 1.83 -7.98 -9.69
CA ALA A 3 2.74 -8.18 -8.57
C ALA A 3 4.20 -8.35 -9.00
N TYR A 4 4.45 -9.03 -10.13
CA TYR A 4 5.80 -9.17 -10.68
C TYR A 4 6.37 -7.83 -11.13
N PHE A 5 5.58 -6.99 -11.81
CA PHE A 5 6.01 -5.65 -12.23
C PHE A 5 6.22 -4.69 -11.05
N LEU A 6 5.44 -4.83 -9.99
CA LEU A 6 5.64 -4.05 -8.76
C LEU A 6 6.93 -4.47 -8.05
N ASN A 7 7.17 -5.77 -7.92
CA ASN A 7 8.38 -6.30 -7.29
C ASN A 7 9.65 -5.92 -8.09
N THR A 8 9.60 -5.99 -9.42
CA THR A 8 10.73 -5.56 -10.25
C THR A 8 10.96 -4.04 -10.15
N HIS A 9 9.89 -3.23 -10.13
CA HIS A 9 10.02 -1.79 -9.91
C HIS A 9 10.69 -1.48 -8.56
N VAL A 10 10.21 -2.09 -7.47
CA VAL A 10 10.77 -1.89 -6.13
C VAL A 10 12.23 -2.34 -6.06
N LEU A 11 12.57 -3.48 -6.67
CA LEU A 11 13.95 -3.98 -6.75
C LEU A 11 14.89 -2.97 -7.42
N VAL A 12 14.49 -2.41 -8.55
CA VAL A 12 15.29 -1.42 -9.29
C VAL A 12 15.46 -0.13 -8.47
N VAL A 13 14.40 0.32 -7.79
CA VAL A 13 14.45 1.49 -6.90
C VAL A 13 15.43 1.27 -5.74
N ILE A 14 15.38 0.10 -5.09
CA ILE A 14 16.29 -0.25 -4.00
C ILE A 14 17.74 -0.27 -4.50
N LEU A 15 18.01 -0.89 -5.66
CA LEU A 15 19.35 -0.96 -6.22
C LEU A 15 19.91 0.43 -6.54
N PHE A 16 19.09 1.32 -7.12
CA PHE A 16 19.45 2.72 -7.35
C PHE A 16 19.77 3.45 -6.03
N LEU A 17 18.95 3.25 -4.99
CA LEU A 17 19.13 3.87 -3.69
C LEU A 17 20.42 3.39 -3.01
N VAL A 18 20.74 2.09 -3.08
CA VAL A 18 22.00 1.52 -2.58
C VAL A 18 23.21 2.16 -3.28
N LEU A 19 23.17 2.30 -4.61
CA LEU A 19 24.24 2.96 -5.37
C LEU A 19 24.40 4.44 -4.99
N PHE A 20 23.29 5.13 -4.71
CA PHE A 20 23.30 6.51 -4.25
C PHE A 20 23.88 6.63 -2.84
N VAL A 21 23.46 5.77 -1.91
CA VAL A 21 23.99 5.70 -0.53
C VAL A 21 25.49 5.44 -0.53
N LEU A 22 25.98 4.50 -1.34
CA LEU A 22 27.41 4.22 -1.47
C LEU A 22 28.20 5.48 -1.83
N LYS A 23 27.73 6.25 -2.82
CA LYS A 23 28.37 7.50 -3.24
C LYS A 23 28.27 8.58 -2.17
N ALA A 24 27.13 8.67 -1.49
CA ALA A 24 26.95 9.59 -0.37
C ALA A 24 27.98 9.28 0.73
N ILE A 25 28.12 8.02 1.14
CA ILE A 25 29.11 7.59 2.14
C ILE A 25 30.53 7.96 1.70
N LEU A 26 30.89 7.73 0.43
CA LEU A 26 32.21 8.12 -0.10
C LEU A 26 32.43 9.64 -0.06
N LEU A 27 31.41 10.44 -0.33
CA LEU A 27 31.46 11.89 -0.20
C LEU A 27 31.60 12.33 1.26
N PHE A 28 30.89 11.69 2.19
CA PHE A 28 30.99 11.98 3.63
C PHE A 28 32.35 11.60 4.21
N LEU A 29 32.98 10.54 3.70
CA LEU A 29 34.34 10.12 4.03
C LEU A 29 35.43 11.01 3.38
N ASN A 30 35.06 12.09 2.69
CA ASN A 30 35.97 12.98 1.93
C ASN A 30 36.88 12.23 0.92
N LYS A 31 36.49 11.04 0.44
CA LYS A 31 37.27 10.24 -0.52
C LYS A 31 36.96 10.68 -1.96
N HIS A 32 37.27 11.94 -2.29
CA HIS A 32 36.86 12.59 -3.53
C HIS A 32 37.37 11.88 -4.80
N ASP A 33 38.59 11.35 -4.79
CA ASP A 33 39.16 10.64 -5.95
C ASP A 33 38.42 9.33 -6.26
N ARG A 34 38.13 8.53 -5.22
CA ARG A 34 37.36 7.30 -5.35
C ARG A 34 35.91 7.59 -5.74
N LEU A 35 35.33 8.64 -5.18
CA LEU A 35 33.98 9.09 -5.54
C LEU A 35 33.88 9.43 -7.02
N ASN A 36 34.83 10.21 -7.55
CA ASN A 36 34.80 10.62 -8.96
C ASN A 36 34.99 9.42 -9.89
N LYS A 37 35.88 8.49 -9.54
CA LYS A 37 36.08 7.24 -10.30
C LYS A 37 34.81 6.37 -10.33
N ILE A 38 34.19 6.14 -9.17
CA ILE A 38 32.96 5.35 -9.07
C ILE A 38 31.81 6.08 -9.78
N ARG A 39 31.65 7.38 -9.59
CA ARG A 39 30.62 8.18 -10.27
C ARG A 39 30.75 8.10 -11.79
N ALA A 40 31.97 8.16 -12.32
CA ALA A 40 32.21 8.02 -13.76
C ALA A 40 31.85 6.62 -14.25
N SER A 41 32.21 5.57 -13.49
CA SER A 41 31.93 4.18 -13.85
C SER A 41 30.45 3.82 -13.76
N THR A 42 29.74 4.32 -12.74
CA THR A 42 28.31 4.01 -12.55
C THR A 42 27.38 4.98 -13.27
N LEU A 43 27.91 5.98 -13.98
CA LEU A 43 27.08 7.01 -14.65
C LEU A 43 26.05 6.38 -15.58
N MET A 44 26.48 5.42 -16.40
CA MET A 44 25.58 4.69 -17.31
C MET A 44 24.57 3.84 -16.54
N LEU A 45 25.02 3.20 -15.45
CA LEU A 45 24.17 2.36 -14.63
C LEU A 45 23.08 3.17 -13.91
N ASP A 46 23.43 4.35 -13.38
CA ASP A 46 22.50 5.27 -12.74
C ASP A 46 21.48 5.83 -13.72
N LEU A 47 21.91 6.16 -14.94
CA LEU A 47 21.02 6.63 -16.00
C LEU A 47 20.05 5.53 -16.41
N VAL A 48 20.55 4.31 -16.63
CA VAL A 48 19.73 3.14 -16.97
C VAL A 48 18.71 2.87 -15.88
N PHE A 49 19.12 2.80 -14.61
CA PHE A 49 18.17 2.60 -13.51
C PHE A 49 17.19 3.76 -13.37
N GLY A 50 17.62 5.00 -13.54
CA GLY A 50 16.74 6.17 -13.53
C GLY A 50 15.65 6.07 -14.60
N VAL A 51 16.01 5.76 -15.83
CA VAL A 51 15.06 5.55 -16.94
C VAL A 51 14.15 4.36 -16.64
N LEU A 52 14.70 3.25 -16.14
CA LEU A 52 13.93 2.05 -15.83
C LEU A 52 12.90 2.32 -14.73
N ILE A 53 13.24 3.08 -13.68
CA ILE A 53 12.32 3.52 -12.62
C ILE A 53 11.20 4.38 -13.19
N LEU A 54 11.51 5.32 -14.10
CA LEU A 54 10.51 6.18 -14.73
C LEU A 54 9.56 5.39 -15.64
N VAL A 55 10.09 4.51 -16.49
CA VAL A 55 9.29 3.70 -17.43
C VAL A 55 8.41 2.71 -16.66
N THR A 56 8.98 1.97 -15.71
CA THR A 56 8.21 1.00 -14.91
C THR A 56 7.21 1.71 -13.99
N GLY A 57 7.57 2.86 -13.42
CA GLY A 57 6.66 3.68 -12.64
C GLY A 57 5.49 4.21 -13.48
N ALA A 58 5.76 4.79 -14.65
CA ALA A 58 4.72 5.25 -15.57
C ALA A 58 3.81 4.12 -16.04
N TYR A 59 4.37 2.94 -16.32
CA TYR A 59 3.59 1.75 -16.66
C TYR A 59 2.66 1.32 -15.53
N LEU A 60 3.15 1.27 -14.27
CA LEU A 60 2.31 0.92 -13.12
C LEU A 60 1.18 1.93 -12.88
N ILE A 61 1.46 3.23 -13.07
CA ILE A 61 0.47 4.30 -12.96
C ILE A 61 -0.57 4.18 -14.08
N GLY A 62 -0.13 3.97 -15.33
CA GLY A 62 -1.01 3.79 -16.48
C GLY A 62 -1.87 2.53 -16.36
N TYR A 63 -1.29 1.43 -15.91
CA TYR A 63 -2.03 0.19 -15.64
C TYR A 63 -3.11 0.42 -14.58
N ARG A 64 -2.79 1.13 -13.49
CA ARG A 64 -3.76 1.47 -12.43
C ARG A 64 -4.85 2.41 -12.94
N ALA A 65 -4.50 3.40 -13.77
CA ALA A 65 -5.46 4.34 -14.34
C ALA A 65 -6.42 3.68 -15.34
N PHE A 66 -5.96 2.69 -16.10
CA PHE A 66 -6.74 2.04 -17.17
C PHE A 66 -7.54 0.82 -16.70
N TYR A 67 -6.97 0.01 -15.80
CA TYR A 67 -7.59 -1.23 -15.31
C TYR A 67 -8.13 -1.13 -13.87
N GLY A 68 -7.89 -0.02 -13.16
CA GLY A 68 -8.38 0.22 -11.80
C GLY A 68 -9.63 1.10 -11.76
N SER A 69 -10.39 1.01 -10.66
CA SER A 69 -11.58 1.82 -10.40
C SER A 69 -11.20 3.24 -9.95
N GLY A 70 -11.21 4.22 -10.87
CA GLY A 70 -11.28 5.67 -10.57
C GLY A 70 -10.08 6.30 -9.86
N THR A 71 -9.90 7.60 -10.10
CA THR A 71 -8.96 8.59 -9.50
C THR A 71 -7.57 8.09 -9.02
N LEU A 72 -6.51 8.62 -9.66
CA LEU A 72 -5.15 8.43 -9.16
C LEU A 72 -5.03 9.08 -7.77
N PRO A 73 -4.63 8.33 -6.73
CA PRO A 73 -4.58 8.89 -5.40
C PRO A 73 -3.51 9.99 -5.31
N THR A 74 -3.82 11.08 -4.60
CA THR A 74 -2.98 12.28 -4.48
C THR A 74 -1.57 11.97 -4.02
N TRP A 75 -1.41 11.01 -3.08
CA TRP A 75 -0.11 10.57 -2.58
C TRP A 75 0.81 10.05 -3.68
N LEU A 76 0.25 9.38 -4.69
CA LEU A 76 1.00 8.78 -5.77
C LEU A 76 1.49 9.84 -6.74
N LEU A 77 0.67 10.86 -7.03
CA LEU A 77 1.09 11.99 -7.85
C LEU A 77 2.16 12.83 -7.13
N ALA A 78 1.95 13.11 -5.84
CA ALA A 78 2.93 13.80 -5.01
C ALA A 78 4.26 13.05 -4.94
N LYS A 79 4.24 11.72 -4.83
CA LYS A 79 5.44 10.88 -4.89
C LYS A 79 6.20 11.05 -6.21
N VAL A 80 5.51 11.03 -7.35
CA VAL A 80 6.13 11.21 -8.67
C VAL A 80 6.83 12.57 -8.77
N VAL A 81 6.14 13.64 -8.37
CA VAL A 81 6.71 15.00 -8.36
C VAL A 81 7.94 15.06 -7.45
N LEU A 82 7.87 14.43 -6.27
CA LEU A 82 8.97 14.40 -5.32
C LEU A 82 10.19 13.64 -5.88
N VAL A 83 9.98 12.54 -6.59
CA VAL A 83 11.05 11.80 -7.28
C VAL A 83 11.70 12.65 -8.36
N LEU A 84 10.89 13.32 -9.20
CA LEU A 84 11.40 14.19 -10.25
C LEU A 84 12.22 15.36 -9.71
N ALA A 85 11.90 15.86 -8.51
CA ALA A 85 12.70 16.84 -7.80
C ALA A 85 13.95 16.25 -7.13
N ALA A 86 13.86 15.04 -6.55
CA ALA A 86 14.95 14.40 -5.82
C ALA A 86 16.13 14.01 -6.72
N ILE A 87 15.87 13.55 -7.95
CA ILE A 87 16.89 13.16 -8.93
C ILE A 87 17.89 14.29 -9.24
N PRO A 88 17.47 15.48 -9.70
CA PRO A 88 18.39 16.57 -9.98
C PRO A 88 19.11 17.06 -8.72
N VAL A 89 18.43 17.12 -7.57
CA VAL A 89 19.04 17.52 -6.30
C VAL A 89 20.17 16.57 -5.90
N GLY A 90 19.93 15.25 -5.98
CA GLY A 90 20.93 14.23 -5.69
C GLY A 90 22.13 14.29 -6.64
N ILE A 91 21.89 14.43 -7.94
CA ILE A 91 22.94 14.53 -8.96
C ILE A 91 23.79 15.78 -8.75
N VAL A 92 23.15 16.95 -8.55
CA VAL A 92 23.86 18.22 -8.32
C VAL A 92 24.65 18.16 -7.01
N GLY A 93 24.11 17.54 -5.96
CA GLY A 93 24.81 17.36 -4.69
C GLY A 93 26.12 16.59 -4.85
N LEU A 94 26.07 15.45 -5.54
CA LEU A 94 27.25 14.63 -5.84
C LEU A 94 28.22 15.32 -6.81
N LYS A 95 27.72 16.14 -7.74
CA LYS A 95 28.54 16.89 -8.70
C LYS A 95 29.28 18.06 -8.06
N ARG A 96 28.64 18.77 -7.12
CA ARG A 96 29.21 19.92 -6.41
C ARG A 96 29.99 19.54 -5.15
N HIS A 97 30.15 18.24 -4.86
CA HIS A 97 30.76 17.73 -3.62
C HIS A 97 30.14 18.31 -2.33
N SER A 98 28.90 18.78 -2.42
CA SER A 98 28.23 19.47 -1.33
C SER A 98 27.50 18.47 -0.44
N LYS A 99 28.03 18.27 0.78
CA LYS A 99 27.47 17.34 1.77
C LYS A 99 26.00 17.61 2.06
N VAL A 100 25.61 18.89 2.12
CA VAL A 100 24.24 19.33 2.41
C VAL A 100 23.26 18.90 1.31
N LEU A 101 23.53 19.19 0.03
CA LEU A 101 22.63 18.77 -1.06
C LEU A 101 22.58 17.25 -1.21
N THR A 102 23.71 16.56 -1.00
CA THR A 102 23.71 15.08 -1.03
C THR A 102 22.91 14.49 0.13
N ALA A 103 23.00 15.07 1.34
CA ALA A 103 22.17 14.67 2.48
C ALA A 103 20.69 14.93 2.21
N LEU A 104 20.35 16.10 1.67
CA LEU A 104 18.98 16.46 1.31
C LEU A 104 18.42 15.50 0.25
N GLY A 105 19.19 15.23 -0.81
CA GLY A 105 18.81 14.25 -1.83
C GLY A 105 18.63 12.86 -1.25
N LEU A 106 19.53 12.42 -0.35
CA LEU A 106 19.41 11.12 0.32
C LEU A 106 18.12 11.04 1.15
N LEU A 107 17.84 12.09 1.94
CA LEU A 107 16.65 12.17 2.78
C LEU A 107 15.38 12.15 1.91
N LEU A 108 15.36 12.90 0.81
CA LEU A 108 14.25 12.89 -0.15
C LEU A 108 14.02 11.50 -0.74
N PHE A 109 15.08 10.79 -1.17
CA PHE A 109 14.93 9.43 -1.69
C PHE A 109 14.45 8.44 -0.63
N LEU A 110 14.96 8.55 0.60
CA LEU A 110 14.52 7.71 1.71
C LEU A 110 13.06 7.99 2.08
N TYR A 111 12.65 9.26 2.07
CA TYR A 111 11.28 9.69 2.28
C TYR A 111 10.35 9.13 1.20
N VAL A 112 10.71 9.27 -0.08
CA VAL A 112 9.97 8.70 -1.21
C VAL A 112 9.79 7.20 -1.05
N TYR A 113 10.84 6.50 -0.61
CA TYR A 113 10.79 5.07 -0.34
C TYR A 113 9.85 4.75 0.82
N GLY A 114 9.91 5.52 1.92
CA GLY A 114 8.98 5.40 3.04
C GLY A 114 7.53 5.61 2.63
N VAL A 115 7.25 6.66 1.86
CA VAL A 115 5.92 6.93 1.27
C VAL A 115 5.46 5.81 0.34
N ALA A 116 6.39 5.15 -0.36
CA ALA A 116 6.06 4.01 -1.21
C ALA A 116 5.56 2.80 -0.40
N GLU A 117 6.16 2.56 0.77
CA GLU A 117 5.79 1.46 1.66
C GLU A 117 4.51 1.75 2.44
N THR A 118 4.40 2.97 2.97
CA THR A 118 3.23 3.39 3.76
C THR A 118 2.02 3.76 2.90
N LYS A 119 2.19 3.91 1.58
CA LYS A 119 1.18 4.43 0.63
C LYS A 119 0.53 5.74 1.13
N SER A 120 1.26 6.52 1.92
CA SER A 120 0.74 7.67 2.67
C SER A 120 1.82 8.76 2.78
N LEU A 121 1.48 9.99 2.40
CA LEU A 121 2.39 11.15 2.46
C LEU A 121 2.76 11.56 3.89
N LYS A 122 1.98 11.17 4.90
CA LYS A 122 2.20 11.62 6.28
C LYS A 122 3.01 10.65 7.14
N MET A 123 3.56 9.56 6.57
CA MET A 123 4.20 8.48 7.35
C MET A 123 3.38 8.09 8.60
N ARG A 124 2.06 8.13 8.45
CA ARG A 124 1.07 7.66 9.43
C ARG A 124 0.31 6.53 8.74
N PRO A 125 0.10 5.39 9.42
CA PRO A 125 -0.87 4.43 8.95
C PRO A 125 -2.24 5.12 9.01
N ASP A 126 -2.94 5.05 7.88
CA ASP A 126 -4.38 5.25 7.70
C ASP A 126 -4.94 6.65 7.98
N THR A 127 -5.41 7.31 6.92
CA THR A 127 -6.81 7.77 6.76
C THR A 127 -6.84 8.52 5.43
N GLU A 128 -7.54 7.95 4.46
CA GLU A 128 -8.24 8.62 3.36
C GLU A 128 -7.83 10.08 3.09
N GLU A 129 -7.03 10.28 2.03
CA GLU A 129 -7.00 11.56 1.33
C GLU A 129 -7.78 11.42 0.02
N GLU A 130 -9.08 11.16 0.16
CA GLU A 130 -10.09 11.63 -0.80
C GLU A 130 -11.43 11.82 -0.06
N ALA A 131 -11.56 12.94 0.65
CA ALA A 131 -12.84 13.57 0.87
C ALA A 131 -12.68 15.09 0.83
N THR A 132 -13.04 15.62 -0.35
CA THR A 132 -13.66 16.93 -0.58
C THR A 132 -12.83 18.21 -0.35
N ALA A 133 -12.57 18.88 -1.47
CA ALA A 133 -12.52 20.34 -1.49
C ALA A 133 -13.86 20.92 -1.00
N LEU A 134 -13.81 21.80 0.01
CA LEU A 134 -14.29 23.19 0.00
C LEU A 134 -14.31 23.75 1.45
N PRO A 135 -14.23 25.09 1.61
CA PRO A 135 -13.52 25.73 2.71
C PRO A 135 -14.41 26.10 3.90
N ASP A 136 -13.73 26.42 5.01
CA ASP A 136 -14.21 27.25 6.11
C ASP A 136 -15.55 26.90 6.77
N ARG A 137 -15.46 26.27 7.95
CA ARG A 137 -16.02 26.87 9.17
C ARG A 137 -15.46 26.24 10.44
N GLN A 138 -14.55 27.00 11.04
CA GLN A 138 -14.45 27.32 12.46
C GLN A 138 -15.02 26.31 13.49
N ALA A 139 -14.08 25.80 14.28
CA ALA A 139 -14.04 25.89 15.74
C ALA A 139 -15.24 25.40 16.58
N GLN A 140 -14.91 24.44 17.43
CA GLN A 140 -15.47 24.14 18.76
C GLN A 140 -16.87 23.54 18.79
N THR A 141 -16.98 22.29 19.27
CA THR A 141 -17.35 22.07 20.69
C THR A 141 -17.23 20.60 21.11
N ALA A 142 -16.73 20.44 22.34
CA ALA A 142 -17.11 19.43 23.32
C ALA A 142 -16.94 17.94 22.99
N ALA A 143 -15.94 17.36 23.66
CA ALA A 143 -15.95 16.03 24.24
C ALA A 143 -17.34 15.40 24.42
N ILE A 144 -17.59 14.28 23.74
CA ILE A 144 -18.42 13.19 24.25
C ILE A 144 -17.75 11.87 23.87
N ALA A 145 -17.25 11.21 24.92
CA ALA A 145 -17.06 9.78 25.12
C ALA A 145 -16.92 8.83 23.91
N GLN A 146 -15.76 8.20 23.85
CA GLN A 146 -15.58 6.87 23.26
C GLN A 146 -16.67 5.89 23.76
N PRO A 147 -17.11 4.97 22.88
CA PRO A 147 -17.24 3.59 23.27
C PRO A 147 -16.22 2.75 22.50
N GLN A 148 -15.26 2.22 23.25
CA GLN A 148 -14.41 1.12 22.81
C GLN A 148 -15.27 -0.12 22.52
N ALA A 149 -15.14 -0.67 21.32
CA ALA A 149 -15.38 -2.08 21.02
C ALA A 149 -14.11 -2.58 20.32
N LYS A 150 -13.05 -3.02 21.02
CA LYS A 150 -12.91 -4.23 21.85
C LYS A 150 -13.24 -5.54 21.12
N HIS A 151 -12.67 -5.72 19.92
CA HIS A 151 -12.31 -7.06 19.47
C HIS A 151 -10.80 -7.15 19.17
N PRO A 152 -10.02 -7.93 19.95
CA PRO A 152 -8.57 -8.07 19.77
C PRO A 152 -8.18 -8.66 18.41
N ILE A 153 -9.17 -9.18 17.68
CA ILE A 153 -9.04 -9.80 16.37
C ILE A 153 -8.99 -8.75 15.25
N LEU A 154 -9.59 -7.56 15.43
CA LEU A 154 -9.49 -6.46 14.45
C LEU A 154 -8.05 -5.92 14.36
N SER A 155 -7.26 -6.05 15.44
CA SER A 155 -5.83 -5.72 15.44
C SER A 155 -4.97 -6.75 14.67
N GLN A 156 -5.51 -7.95 14.43
CA GLN A 156 -4.83 -9.01 13.66
C GLN A 156 -5.04 -8.86 12.14
N MET A 157 -6.12 -8.17 11.73
CA MET A 157 -6.32 -7.78 10.34
C MET A 157 -5.74 -6.38 10.13
N GLN A 158 -4.62 -6.30 9.40
CA GLN A 158 -4.04 -5.02 8.98
C GLN A 158 -5.10 -4.21 8.19
N GLY A 159 -5.11 -2.87 8.30
CA GLY A 159 -6.20 -2.03 7.79
C GLY A 159 -6.61 -2.30 6.33
N THR A 160 -5.61 -2.47 5.44
CA THR A 160 -5.84 -2.80 4.02
C THR A 160 -6.44 -4.20 3.82
N GLN A 161 -6.13 -5.16 4.70
CA GLN A 161 -6.68 -6.50 4.67
C GLN A 161 -8.15 -6.50 5.11
N LEU A 162 -8.51 -5.70 6.10
CA LEU A 162 -9.90 -5.54 6.55
C LEU A 162 -10.76 -4.89 5.45
N GLU A 163 -10.28 -3.84 4.81
CA GLU A 163 -10.99 -3.18 3.70
C GLU A 163 -11.21 -4.13 2.52
N ASN A 164 -10.16 -4.87 2.11
CA ASN A 164 -10.28 -5.86 1.04
C ASN A 164 -11.27 -6.97 1.41
N THR A 165 -11.20 -7.47 2.65
CA THR A 165 -12.12 -8.50 3.14
C THR A 165 -13.57 -8.01 3.15
N LYS A 166 -13.81 -6.76 3.56
CA LYS A 166 -15.14 -6.14 3.53
C LYS A 166 -15.64 -6.00 2.09
N ALA A 167 -14.79 -5.56 1.16
CA ALA A 167 -15.15 -5.44 -0.25
C ALA A 167 -15.55 -6.80 -0.85
N ILE A 168 -14.74 -7.84 -0.61
CA ILE A 168 -15.03 -9.21 -1.07
C ILE A 168 -16.33 -9.71 -0.42
N TYR A 169 -16.53 -9.49 0.88
CA TYR A 169 -17.76 -9.87 1.58
C TYR A 169 -18.99 -9.19 0.96
N THR A 170 -18.95 -7.88 0.73
CA THR A 170 -20.06 -7.13 0.12
C THR A 170 -20.38 -7.65 -1.27
N GLN A 171 -19.37 -7.98 -2.08
CA GLN A 171 -19.58 -8.41 -3.47
C GLN A 171 -20.07 -9.86 -3.58
N LEU A 172 -19.53 -10.76 -2.76
CA LEU A 172 -19.73 -12.22 -2.93
C LEU A 172 -20.67 -12.83 -1.89
N CYS A 173 -20.69 -12.29 -0.67
CA CYS A 173 -21.35 -12.90 0.48
C CYS A 173 -22.65 -12.18 0.85
N ALA A 174 -22.65 -10.83 0.83
CA ALA A 174 -23.77 -10.01 1.28
C ALA A 174 -25.02 -10.14 0.40
N THR A 175 -24.87 -10.57 -0.85
CA THR A 175 -26.01 -10.87 -1.73
C THR A 175 -26.96 -11.88 -1.10
N CYS A 176 -26.43 -12.89 -0.41
CA CYS A 176 -27.23 -13.92 0.26
C CYS A 176 -27.31 -13.72 1.78
N HIS A 177 -26.19 -13.37 2.40
CA HIS A 177 -26.10 -13.24 3.86
C HIS A 177 -26.43 -11.83 4.38
N GLY A 178 -26.42 -10.79 3.55
CA GLY A 178 -26.63 -9.40 3.97
C GLY A 178 -25.36 -8.74 4.49
N GLU A 179 -25.34 -7.40 4.52
CA GLU A 179 -24.19 -6.64 5.03
C GLU A 179 -23.93 -6.93 6.52
N ASP A 180 -24.99 -7.15 7.28
CA ASP A 180 -24.96 -7.51 8.69
C ASP A 180 -24.95 -9.04 8.92
N GLY A 181 -25.01 -9.85 7.86
CA GLY A 181 -25.04 -11.30 7.96
C GLY A 181 -26.39 -11.90 8.33
N GLN A 182 -27.50 -11.16 8.25
CA GLN A 182 -28.84 -11.63 8.64
C GLN A 182 -29.87 -11.76 7.50
N LYS A 183 -29.52 -11.46 6.24
CA LYS A 183 -30.49 -11.41 5.13
C LYS A 183 -31.19 -12.74 4.85
N GLY A 184 -30.46 -13.84 4.95
CA GLY A 184 -31.00 -15.20 4.78
C GLY A 184 -31.61 -15.51 3.41
N ALA A 185 -31.14 -14.85 2.34
CA ALA A 185 -31.69 -15.09 1.01
C ALA A 185 -31.39 -16.53 0.54
N SER A 186 -32.32 -17.14 -0.18
CA SER A 186 -32.20 -18.53 -0.69
C SER A 186 -31.94 -19.57 0.40
N GLY A 187 -32.42 -19.34 1.63
CA GLY A 187 -32.20 -20.23 2.77
C GLY A 187 -30.81 -20.12 3.40
N ALA A 188 -30.08 -19.03 3.12
CA ALA A 188 -28.79 -18.76 3.75
C ALA A 188 -28.94 -18.64 5.29
N VAL A 189 -28.01 -19.25 6.02
CA VAL A 189 -28.00 -19.17 7.49
C VAL A 189 -27.53 -17.78 7.93
N GLY A 190 -28.16 -17.25 8.98
CA GLY A 190 -27.73 -16.01 9.63
C GLY A 190 -26.33 -16.18 10.24
N LEU A 191 -25.35 -15.42 9.75
CA LEU A 191 -23.95 -15.55 10.14
C LEU A 191 -23.70 -15.17 11.60
N GLN A 192 -24.53 -14.26 12.14
CA GLN A 192 -24.51 -13.86 13.54
C GLN A 192 -24.94 -14.99 14.50
N GLN A 193 -25.79 -15.90 14.02
CA GLN A 193 -26.36 -17.02 14.78
C GLN A 193 -25.58 -18.33 14.59
N SER A 194 -24.61 -18.34 13.66
CA SER A 194 -23.83 -19.53 13.33
C SER A 194 -22.85 -19.88 14.46
N SER A 195 -22.95 -21.11 14.97
CA SER A 195 -22.08 -21.71 15.97
C SER A 195 -20.76 -22.27 15.41
N LEU A 196 -20.52 -22.12 14.10
CA LEU A 196 -19.31 -22.63 13.45
C LEU A 196 -18.06 -21.91 13.94
N SER A 197 -16.99 -22.68 14.16
CA SER A 197 -15.66 -22.15 14.45
C SER A 197 -15.09 -21.41 13.23
N GLN A 198 -14.04 -20.60 13.43
CA GLN A 198 -13.34 -19.96 12.31
C GLN A 198 -12.80 -21.00 11.31
N ALA A 199 -12.27 -22.12 11.80
CA ALA A 199 -11.76 -23.19 10.94
C ALA A 199 -12.87 -23.84 10.10
N ASP A 200 -14.04 -24.11 10.71
CA ASP A 200 -15.18 -24.66 9.98
C ASP A 200 -15.74 -23.68 8.97
N ARG A 201 -15.76 -22.38 9.31
CA ARG A 201 -16.13 -21.30 8.39
C ARG A 201 -15.18 -21.25 7.20
N LYS A 202 -13.87 -21.36 7.42
CA LYS A 202 -12.86 -21.42 6.35
C LYS A 202 -13.13 -22.61 5.42
N ALA A 203 -13.41 -23.79 5.98
CA ALA A 203 -13.73 -24.99 5.20
C ALA A 203 -15.01 -24.84 4.37
N VAL A 204 -16.06 -24.24 4.93
CA VAL A 204 -17.33 -23.98 4.22
C VAL A 204 -17.17 -22.91 3.14
N ILE A 205 -16.42 -21.83 3.38
CA ILE A 205 -16.16 -20.81 2.36
C ILE A 205 -15.32 -21.40 1.22
N ALA A 206 -14.33 -22.24 1.53
CA ALA A 206 -13.50 -22.87 0.51
C ALA A 206 -14.28 -23.87 -0.36
N ASN A 207 -15.05 -24.77 0.26
CA ASN A 207 -15.65 -25.92 -0.41
C ASN A 207 -17.13 -25.75 -0.75
N GLY A 208 -17.79 -24.74 -0.19
CA GLY A 208 -19.24 -24.57 -0.27
C GLY A 208 -20.00 -25.50 0.68
N ARG A 209 -21.30 -25.27 0.83
CA ARG A 209 -22.21 -26.15 1.59
C ARG A 209 -23.65 -25.98 1.11
N GLY A 210 -24.24 -27.06 0.61
CA GLY A 210 -25.59 -27.03 0.05
C GLY A 210 -25.66 -26.07 -1.14
N LEU A 211 -26.49 -25.04 -1.03
CA LEU A 211 -26.64 -24.00 -2.06
C LEU A 211 -25.54 -22.91 -2.01
N MET A 212 -24.69 -22.91 -0.98
CA MET A 212 -23.57 -21.98 -0.90
C MET A 212 -22.42 -22.46 -1.80
N PRO A 213 -21.99 -21.68 -2.81
CA PRO A 213 -20.87 -22.06 -3.68
C PRO A 213 -19.55 -22.06 -2.90
N GLY A 214 -18.61 -22.89 -3.36
CA GLY A 214 -17.24 -22.87 -2.88
C GLY A 214 -16.39 -21.84 -3.61
N PHE A 215 -15.50 -21.16 -2.90
CA PHE A 215 -14.70 -20.05 -3.42
C PHE A 215 -13.20 -20.38 -3.54
N SER A 216 -12.78 -21.63 -3.32
CA SER A 216 -11.38 -22.05 -3.45
C SER A 216 -10.79 -21.85 -4.86
N ALA A 217 -11.63 -21.79 -5.89
CA ALA A 217 -11.21 -21.55 -7.27
C ALA A 217 -11.00 -20.05 -7.59
N THR A 218 -11.57 -19.14 -6.78
CA THR A 218 -11.60 -17.69 -7.06
C THR A 218 -10.90 -16.86 -6.00
N LEU A 219 -10.76 -17.37 -4.77
CA LEU A 219 -10.14 -16.69 -3.64
C LEU A 219 -8.89 -17.44 -3.18
N THR A 220 -7.90 -16.68 -2.72
CA THR A 220 -6.70 -17.22 -2.09
C THR A 220 -6.99 -17.74 -0.69
N GLU A 221 -6.14 -18.62 -0.17
CA GLU A 221 -6.30 -19.18 1.18
C GLU A 221 -6.34 -18.09 2.27
N GLN A 222 -5.55 -17.02 2.09
CA GLN A 222 -5.51 -15.87 3.00
C GLN A 222 -6.80 -15.07 2.97
N GLU A 223 -7.41 -14.88 1.80
CA GLU A 223 -8.70 -14.18 1.67
C GLU A 223 -9.84 -14.98 2.29
N ILE A 224 -9.85 -16.31 2.08
CA ILE A 224 -10.84 -17.21 2.69
C ILE A 224 -10.71 -17.18 4.23
N GLU A 225 -9.48 -17.18 4.75
CA GLU A 225 -9.23 -17.10 6.18
C GLU A 225 -9.67 -15.76 6.77
N ALA A 226 -9.38 -14.66 6.08
CA ALA A 226 -9.82 -13.33 6.48
C ALA A 226 -11.36 -13.21 6.48
N LEU A 227 -12.04 -13.77 5.47
CA LEU A 227 -13.51 -13.83 5.43
C LEU A 227 -14.08 -14.70 6.54
N ALA A 228 -13.50 -15.87 6.79
CA ALA A 228 -13.93 -16.77 7.86
C ALA A 228 -13.88 -16.04 9.21
N LEU A 229 -12.81 -15.29 9.46
CA LEU A 229 -12.64 -14.46 10.63
C LEU A 229 -13.62 -13.28 10.65
N TYR A 230 -13.76 -12.54 9.55
CA TYR A 230 -14.66 -11.39 9.44
C TYR A 230 -16.12 -11.76 9.74
N THR A 231 -16.59 -12.91 9.26
CA THR A 231 -17.96 -13.37 9.55
C THR A 231 -18.22 -13.73 11.02
N THR A 232 -17.19 -13.87 11.85
CA THR A 232 -17.34 -14.04 13.30
C THR A 232 -17.50 -12.71 14.04
N LEU A 233 -17.11 -11.61 13.40
CA LEU A 233 -17.21 -10.24 13.92
C LEU A 233 -18.57 -9.61 13.64
N LEU A 234 -19.36 -10.19 12.73
CA LEU A 234 -20.75 -9.82 12.47
C LEU A 234 -21.61 -10.29 13.65
N LYS A 235 -21.47 -9.64 14.80
CA LYS A 235 -22.28 -9.86 16.00
C LYS A 235 -23.00 -8.57 16.37
N LYS A 236 -24.13 -8.75 17.05
CA LYS A 236 -24.98 -7.69 17.57
C LYS A 236 -24.29 -6.87 18.66
#